data_AF-A0A7S1HQX5-F1
#
_entry.id   AF-A0A7S1HQX5-F1
#
_cell.length_a   1.000
_cell.length_b   1.000
_cell.length_c   1.000
_cell.angle_alpha   90.00
_cell.angle_beta   90.00
_cell.angle_gamma   90.00
#
_symmetry.space_group_name_H-M   'P 1'
#
loop_
_entity.id
_entity.type
_entity.pdbx_description
1 polymer ?
#
loop_
_entity_poly.entity_id
_entity_poly.type
_entity_poly.pdbx_seq_one_letter_code
_entity_poly.pdbx_strand_id
1 'polypeptide(L)'
;VGSTVFAHGGLHPSHVRYGLDRMNGETRSWIEGTGERKALWFLNAKEAVIWSRVYSVQGKEECTMLEKTLQMIEGSVQRLVVGHTVSSNANQRSRFHPDFLSLSLI
;
A
#
# COMPACT_ATOMS: atom_id res chain seq x y z
N VAL A 1 2.04 13.07 12.23
CA VAL A 1 2.48 11.67 11.94
C VAL A 1 1.30 10.76 12.26
N GLY A 2 0.85 9.90 11.33
CA GLY A 2 -0.34 9.04 11.54
C GLY A 2 -1.29 8.90 10.35
N SER A 3 -1.16 9.73 9.31
CA SER A 3 -2.00 9.70 8.10
C SER A 3 -1.28 9.09 6.88
N THR A 4 -0.17 8.39 7.09
CA THR A 4 0.67 7.85 6.00
C THR A 4 1.02 6.40 6.27
N VAL A 5 0.89 5.57 5.23
CA VAL A 5 1.36 4.19 5.20
C VAL A 5 2.49 4.04 4.18
N PHE A 6 3.46 3.18 4.48
CA PHE A 6 4.62 2.93 3.65
C PHE A 6 4.63 1.46 3.19
N ALA A 7 4.91 1.24 1.91
CA ALA A 7 5.12 -0.09 1.33
C ALA A 7 6.20 -0.01 0.25
N HIS A 8 6.79 -1.15 -0.14
CA HIS A 8 7.80 -1.11 -1.20
C HIS A 8 7.17 -0.91 -2.59
N GLY A 9 6.23 -1.77 -3.00
CA GLY A 9 5.56 -1.72 -4.30
C GLY A 9 4.13 -1.22 -4.26
N GLY A 10 3.32 -1.71 -3.32
CA GLY A 10 1.93 -1.26 -3.18
C GLY A 10 1.15 -2.00 -2.10
N LEU A 11 -0.06 -1.53 -1.83
CA LEU A 11 -1.04 -2.20 -0.98
C LEU A 11 -2.35 -2.40 -1.74
N HIS A 12 -2.94 -3.58 -1.60
CA HIS A 12 -4.23 -3.94 -2.18
C HIS A 12 -5.25 -4.14 -1.02
N PRO A 13 -6.57 -3.99 -1.24
CA PRO A 13 -7.57 -4.25 -0.21
C PRO A 13 -7.48 -5.63 0.45
N SER A 14 -6.97 -6.63 -0.28
CA SER A 14 -6.73 -7.98 0.26
C SER A 14 -5.62 -8.00 1.32
N HIS A 15 -4.56 -7.19 1.18
CA HIS A 15 -3.51 -7.08 2.20
C HIS A 15 -4.07 -6.46 3.49
N VAL A 16 -4.82 -5.37 3.35
CA VAL A 16 -5.42 -4.68 4.51
C VAL A 16 -6.40 -5.59 5.25
N ARG A 17 -7.25 -6.31 4.50
CA ARG A 17 -8.17 -7.30 5.07
C ARG A 17 -7.46 -8.46 5.77
N TYR A 18 -6.31 -8.87 5.26
CA TYR A 18 -5.51 -9.93 5.87
C TYR A 18 -4.84 -9.49 7.18
N GLY A 19 -4.52 -8.19 7.28
CA GLY A 19 -4.01 -7.54 8.48
C GLY A 19 -2.53 -7.20 8.35
N LEU A 20 -2.20 -5.90 8.40
CA LEU A 20 -0.83 -5.41 8.19
C LEU A 20 0.12 -5.86 9.31
N ASP A 21 -0.32 -5.83 10.57
CA ASP A 21 0.48 -6.30 11.71
C ASP A 21 0.76 -7.79 11.63
N ARG A 22 -0.25 -8.56 11.20
CA ARG A 22 -0.11 -9.99 10.94
C ARG A 22 0.92 -10.26 9.85
N MET A 23 0.83 -9.54 8.72
CA MET A 23 1.80 -9.66 7.62
C MET A 23 3.23 -9.35 8.08
N ASN A 24 3.41 -8.30 8.88
CA ASN A 24 4.70 -7.94 9.45
C ASN A 24 5.26 -9.05 10.35
N GLY A 25 4.42 -9.61 11.24
CA GLY A 25 4.79 -10.72 12.11
C GLY A 25 5.16 -11.98 11.34
N GLU A 26 4.35 -12.38 10.36
CA GLU A 26 4.62 -13.56 9.52
C GLU A 26 5.88 -13.37 8.65
N THR A 27 6.09 -12.17 8.09
CA THR A 27 7.31 -11.83 7.34
C THR A 27 8.54 -11.96 8.22
N ARG A 28 8.48 -11.45 9.45
CA ARG A 28 9.58 -11.56 10.41
C ARG A 28 9.90 -13.03 10.69
N SER A 29 8.91 -13.83 11.06
CA SER A 29 9.10 -15.26 11.36
C SER A 29 9.61 -16.03 10.13
N TRP A 30 9.16 -15.66 8.92
CA TRP A 30 9.64 -16.26 7.67
C TRP A 30 11.13 -15.95 7.43
N ILE A 31 11.56 -14.70 7.62
CA ILE A 31 12.97 -14.30 7.49
C ILE A 31 13.84 -14.95 8.57
N GLU A 32 13.34 -15.07 9.80
CA GLU A 32 14.03 -15.73 10.92
C GLU A 32 14.07 -17.26 10.78
N GLY A 33 13.33 -17.83 9.82
CA GLY A 33 13.24 -19.28 9.61
C GLY A 33 12.38 -20.02 10.66
N THR A 34 11.65 -19.29 11.49
CA THR A 34 10.76 -19.82 12.54
C THR A 34 9.30 -19.94 12.09
N GLY A 35 8.95 -19.34 10.95
CA GLY A 35 7.62 -19.34 10.36
C GLY A 35 7.40 -20.39 9.26
N GLU A 36 6.43 -20.12 8.40
CA GLU A 36 6.12 -20.96 7.23
C GLU A 36 7.35 -21.21 6.36
N ARG A 37 7.51 -22.43 5.85
CA ARG A 37 8.62 -22.74 4.92
C ARG A 37 8.30 -22.31 3.49
N LYS A 38 7.02 -22.14 3.17
CA LYS A 38 6.55 -21.69 1.86
C LYS A 38 6.60 -20.18 1.77
N ALA A 39 6.73 -19.67 0.55
CA ALA A 39 6.69 -18.24 0.30
C ALA A 39 5.29 -17.67 0.63
N LEU A 40 5.27 -16.58 1.38
CA LEU A 40 4.04 -15.88 1.77
C LEU A 40 3.42 -15.21 0.53
N TRP A 41 2.12 -15.40 0.30
CA TRP A 41 1.45 -14.92 -0.92
C TRP A 41 1.56 -13.40 -1.10
N PHE A 42 1.54 -12.64 0.01
CA PHE A 42 1.67 -11.19 0.01
C PHE A 42 3.10 -10.69 -0.15
N LEU A 43 4.09 -11.59 -0.21
CA LEU A 43 5.50 -11.32 -0.56
C LEU A 43 5.89 -11.89 -1.92
N ASN A 44 5.22 -12.95 -2.38
CA ASN A 44 5.61 -13.74 -3.55
C ASN A 44 4.47 -13.91 -4.57
N ALA A 45 3.97 -12.79 -5.06
CA ALA A 45 2.99 -12.71 -6.14
C ALA A 45 3.20 -11.41 -6.93
N LYS A 46 2.63 -11.32 -8.14
CA LYS A 46 2.70 -10.09 -8.96
C LYS A 46 2.15 -8.87 -8.19
N GLU A 47 1.05 -9.06 -7.48
CA GLU A 47 0.41 -8.01 -6.67
C GLU A 47 0.86 -8.01 -5.21
N ALA A 48 1.92 -8.74 -4.87
CA ALA A 48 2.50 -8.72 -3.53
C ALA A 48 2.99 -7.31 -3.16
N VAL A 49 3.09 -7.05 -1.86
CA VAL A 49 3.47 -5.74 -1.30
C VAL A 49 4.81 -5.24 -1.84
N ILE A 50 5.71 -6.16 -2.20
CA ILE A 50 7.04 -5.87 -2.72
C ILE A 50 7.03 -5.66 -4.25
N TRP A 51 6.21 -6.40 -4.99
CA TRP A 51 6.31 -6.47 -6.45
C TRP A 51 5.24 -5.67 -7.20
N SER A 52 4.18 -5.25 -6.52
CA SER A 52 3.07 -4.57 -7.17
C SER A 52 3.53 -3.27 -7.84
N ARG A 53 3.00 -3.04 -9.03
CA ARG A 53 3.17 -1.81 -9.81
C ARG A 53 1.83 -1.11 -10.05
N VAL A 54 0.77 -1.53 -9.36
CA VAL A 54 -0.61 -1.11 -9.64
C VAL A 54 -0.77 0.42 -9.58
N TYR A 55 -0.09 1.10 -8.67
CA TYR A 55 -0.15 2.57 -8.55
C TYR A 55 0.91 3.33 -9.36
N SER A 56 1.63 2.64 -10.25
CA SER A 56 2.63 3.27 -11.14
C SER A 56 2.02 3.82 -12.42
N VAL A 57 0.75 3.49 -12.69
CA VAL A 57 -0.04 4.05 -13.78
C VAL A 57 -1.09 4.98 -13.20
N GLN A 58 -1.44 6.04 -13.95
CA GLN A 58 -2.49 6.97 -13.57
C GLN A 58 -3.78 6.60 -14.30
N GLY A 59 -4.72 5.99 -13.58
CA GLY A 59 -6.04 5.63 -14.08
C GLY A 59 -7.11 5.73 -13.01
N LYS A 60 -8.38 5.81 -13.45
CA LYS A 60 -9.54 5.96 -12.54
C LYS A 60 -9.70 4.74 -11.63
N GLU A 61 -9.44 3.55 -12.16
CA GLU A 61 -9.56 2.29 -11.43
C GLU A 61 -8.51 2.19 -10.32
N GLU A 62 -7.27 2.56 -10.62
CA GLU A 62 -6.15 2.57 -9.66
C GLU A 62 -6.38 3.59 -8.55
N CYS A 63 -6.87 4.78 -8.89
CA CYS A 63 -7.26 5.78 -7.90
C CYS A 63 -8.38 5.26 -6.98
N THR A 64 -9.41 4.62 -7.55
CA THR A 64 -10.54 4.06 -6.78
C THR A 64 -10.08 2.92 -5.87
N MET A 65 -9.18 2.07 -6.37
CA MET A 65 -8.58 0.98 -5.60
C MET A 65 -7.71 1.51 -4.46
N LEU A 66 -6.91 2.56 -4.71
CA LEU A 66 -6.09 3.18 -3.69
C LEU A 66 -6.94 3.80 -2.58
N GLU A 67 -7.98 4.57 -2.96
CA GLU A 67 -8.91 5.17 -2.01
C GLU A 67 -9.57 4.11 -1.12
N LYS A 68 -10.12 3.06 -1.72
CA LYS A 68 -10.71 1.94 -0.97
C LYS A 68 -9.69 1.26 -0.06
N THR A 69 -8.45 1.10 -0.52
CA THR A 69 -7.38 0.49 0.29
C THR A 69 -7.08 1.32 1.53
N LEU A 70 -6.94 2.64 1.37
CA LEU A 70 -6.64 3.55 2.48
C LEU A 70 -7.78 3.65 3.48
N GLN A 71 -9.04 3.69 3.01
CA GLN A 71 -10.23 3.70 3.88
C GLN A 71 -10.40 2.44 4.73
N MET A 72 -9.79 1.32 4.32
CA MET A 72 -9.84 0.06 5.07
C MET A 72 -8.79 0.00 6.20
N ILE A 73 -7.80 0.89 6.20
CA ILE A 73 -6.76 0.92 7.23
C ILE A 73 -7.33 1.68 8.44
N GLU A 74 -7.15 1.11 9.63
CA GLU A 74 -7.52 1.81 10.86
C GLU A 74 -6.68 3.07 11.07
N GLY A 75 -7.32 4.13 11.55
CA GLY A 75 -6.73 5.47 11.60
C GLY A 75 -6.96 6.24 10.29
N SER A 76 -6.94 7.57 10.37
CA SER A 76 -7.24 8.45 9.24
C SER A 76 -6.07 8.52 8.24
N VAL A 77 -5.80 7.41 7.55
CA VAL A 77 -4.74 7.31 6.54
C VAL A 77 -5.17 8.01 5.25
N GLN A 78 -4.31 8.89 4.75
CA GLN A 78 -4.57 9.75 3.58
C GLN A 78 -3.59 9.52 2.43
N ARG A 79 -2.48 8.82 2.68
CA ARG A 79 -1.42 8.63 1.68
C ARG A 79 -0.72 7.31 1.83
N LEU A 80 -0.45 6.68 0.69
CA LEU A 80 0.50 5.59 0.52
C LEU A 80 1.77 6.12 -0.13
N VAL A 81 2.94 5.76 0.41
CA VAL A 81 4.26 6.06 -0.17
C VAL A 81 4.93 4.75 -0.59
N VAL A 82 5.40 4.69 -1.84
CA VAL A 82 6.04 3.52 -2.47
C VAL A 82 7.29 3.89 -3.25
N GLY A 83 8.14 2.91 -3.57
CA GLY A 83 9.40 3.12 -4.30
C GLY A 83 9.78 2.06 -5.34
N HIS A 84 9.07 0.93 -5.45
CA HIS A 84 9.46 -0.19 -6.32
C HIS A 84 9.55 0.14 -7.82
N THR A 85 8.68 1.03 -8.31
CA THR A 85 8.68 1.40 -9.73
C THR A 85 9.42 2.72 -9.93
N VAL A 86 10.45 2.67 -10.79
CA VAL A 86 11.17 3.87 -11.21
C VAL A 86 10.21 4.84 -11.87
N SER A 87 10.20 6.08 -11.39
CA SER A 87 9.43 7.18 -11.97
C SER A 87 10.37 8.31 -12.35
N SER A 88 10.09 8.98 -13.47
CA SER A 88 10.76 10.23 -13.84
C SER A 88 10.39 11.38 -12.90
N ASN A 89 9.30 11.24 -12.13
CA ASN A 89 8.79 12.25 -11.20
C ASN A 89 8.60 11.66 -9.80
N ALA A 90 9.37 12.14 -8.81
CA ALA A 90 9.29 11.67 -7.43
C ALA A 90 7.95 12.01 -6.73
N ASN A 91 7.20 12.99 -7.24
CA ASN A 91 5.95 13.49 -6.66
C ASN A 91 4.73 13.21 -7.56
N GLN A 92 4.60 12.00 -8.07
CA GLN A 92 3.36 11.61 -8.74
C GLN A 92 2.20 11.61 -7.72
N ARG A 93 1.40 12.68 -7.75
CA ARG A 93 0.15 12.78 -6.99
C ARG A 93 -0.96 12.21 -7.85
N SER A 94 -1.43 11.01 -7.50
CA SER A 94 -2.75 10.54 -7.93
C SER A 94 -3.76 11.50 -7.30
N ARG A 95 -4.29 12.46 -8.08
CA ARG A 95 -5.31 13.38 -7.59
C ARG A 95 -6.59 12.58 -7.38
N PHE A 96 -6.98 12.39 -6.13
CA PHE A 96 -8.30 11.89 -5.75
C PHE A 96 -9.35 12.97 -6.07
N HIS A 97 -10.61 12.56 -6.21
CA HIS A 97 -11.76 13.43 -6.50
C HIS A 97 -11.73 14.71 -5.63
N PRO A 98 -12.06 15.90 -6.18
CA PRO A 98 -11.90 17.19 -5.50
C PRO A 98 -12.59 17.32 -4.14
N ASP A 99 -13.54 16.45 -3.81
CA ASP A 99 -14.28 16.48 -2.54
C ASP A 99 -13.44 16.09 -1.31
N PHE A 100 -12.22 15.58 -1.49
CA PHE A 100 -11.29 15.24 -0.40
C PHE A 100 -10.18 16.28 -0.15
N LEU A 101 -10.16 17.40 -0.88
CA LEU A 101 -9.18 18.48 -0.69
C LEU A 101 -9.70 19.66 0.15
N SER A 102 -10.84 19.52 0.81
CA SER A 102 -11.24 20.45 1.87
C SER A 102 -10.99 19.82 3.22
N LEU A 103 -9.79 20.00 3.77
CA LEU A 103 -9.56 20.23 5.20
C LEU A 103 -8.09 20.57 5.47
N SER A 104 -7.89 21.87 5.68
CA SER A 104 -6.90 22.53 6.53
C SER A 104 -5.44 22.56 6.09
N LEU A 105 -5.09 23.70 5.44
CA LEU A 105 -3.97 24.53 5.88
C LEU A 105 -4.06 24.75 7.41
N ILE A 106 -3.09 24.21 8.15
CA ILE A 106 -2.26 24.92 9.14
C ILE A 106 -0.88 24.26 9.09
#